data_AF-T1G8K9-F1
#
_entry.id   AF-T1G8K9-F1
#
_cell.length_a   1.000
_cell.length_b   1.000
_cell.length_c   1.000
_cell.angle_alpha   90.00
_cell.angle_beta   90.00
_cell.angle_gamma   90.00
#
_symmetry.space_group_name_H-M   'P 1'
#
loop_
_entity.id
_entity.type
_entity.pdbx_description
1 polymer ?
#
loop_
_entity_poly.entity_id
_entity_poly.type
_entity_poly.pdbx_seq_one_letter_code
_entity_poly.pdbx_strand_id
1 'polypeptide(L)'
;MNQSINHLTIQPTNQSKGYEAHWEVIRRLLFVYAKLNPGQGYVQGMNEIMGPIYYVLFHDTANQAHCEADTFWCFTNLMSEIRDNFIKHLDDSACGIIFKLERFLNTLKSVDPEVWQKLHEQEIKPQFFAFRWFTILLTQEFILPDTLRIWDSLFSDEKRFDFLTFICCAMLTLKRKEILLGDFSQNVKLVQNYPGSDVQLIISKAVEIAGLR
;
A
#
# COMPACT_ATOMS: atom_id res chain seq x y z
N MET A 1 14.41 9.13 -0.66
CA MET A 1 13.63 9.74 0.43
C MET A 1 12.56 10.59 -0.25
N ASN A 2 11.35 10.04 -0.43
CA ASN A 2 10.31 10.59 -1.31
C ASN A 2 9.48 11.70 -0.63
N GLN A 3 8.78 12.47 -1.47
CA GLN A 3 8.12 13.75 -1.22
C GLN A 3 7.15 13.81 -0.01
N SER A 4 6.68 12.67 0.50
CA SER A 4 5.73 12.60 1.62
C SER A 4 6.28 13.05 2.98
N ILE A 5 7.60 13.09 3.16
CA ILE A 5 8.23 13.34 4.47
C ILE A 5 8.73 14.79 4.61
N ASN A 6 8.97 15.51 3.52
CA ASN A 6 9.65 16.82 3.54
C ASN A 6 8.78 18.01 4.01
N HIS A 7 7.47 17.81 4.21
CA HIS A 7 6.52 18.89 4.51
C HIS A 7 5.97 18.87 5.94
N LEU A 8 6.43 17.94 6.77
CA LEU A 8 5.95 17.80 8.13
C LEU A 8 7.10 18.21 9.06
N THR A 9 6.88 19.27 9.85
CA THR A 9 7.77 19.74 10.92
C THR A 9 6.93 19.81 12.20
N ILE A 10 7.32 19.13 13.27
CA ILE A 10 6.57 19.11 14.54
C ILE A 10 6.72 20.49 15.19
N GLN A 11 5.61 21.19 15.44
CA GLN A 11 5.66 22.38 16.30
C GLN A 11 5.74 21.99 17.77
N PRO A 12 6.61 22.64 18.57
CA PRO A 12 6.90 22.23 19.93
C PRO A 12 5.77 22.61 20.89
N THR A 13 5.32 21.66 21.70
CA THR A 13 4.66 21.95 22.97
C THR A 13 5.72 22.32 24.00
N ASN A 14 5.84 23.61 24.28
CA ASN A 14 6.54 24.28 25.38
C ASN A 14 7.86 23.69 25.94
N GLN A 15 8.91 24.49 25.72
CA GLN A 15 10.15 24.64 26.49
C GLN A 15 11.28 23.59 26.31
N SER A 16 12.35 24.08 25.63
CA SER A 16 13.76 23.67 25.68
C SER A 16 14.22 22.31 25.13
N LYS A 17 13.65 21.81 24.03
CA LYS A 17 14.31 20.81 23.19
C LYS A 17 14.26 21.27 21.73
N GLY A 18 15.37 21.12 21.01
CA GLY A 18 15.42 21.42 19.57
C GLY A 18 14.28 20.71 18.84
N TYR A 19 13.80 21.31 17.74
CA TYR A 19 12.77 20.72 16.90
C TYR A 19 13.17 19.30 16.50
N GLU A 20 12.47 18.30 17.02
CA GLU A 20 12.64 16.93 16.56
C GLU A 20 11.94 16.79 15.20
N ALA A 21 12.65 16.27 14.22
CA ALA A 21 12.08 16.07 12.90
C ALA A 21 11.25 14.78 12.88
N HIS A 22 10.10 14.78 12.20
CA HIS A 22 9.25 13.59 12.10
C HIS A 22 9.98 12.35 11.53
N TRP A 23 10.96 12.56 10.64
CA TRP A 23 11.76 11.46 10.10
C TRP A 23 12.64 10.81 11.17
N GLU A 24 13.05 11.53 12.23
CA GLU A 24 13.81 10.98 13.35
C GLU A 24 12.95 10.04 14.19
N VAL A 25 11.70 10.43 14.42
CA VAL A 25 10.67 9.62 15.09
C VAL A 25 10.44 8.32 14.32
N ILE A 26 10.11 8.42 13.02
CA ILE A 26 9.89 7.25 12.15
C ILE A 26 11.12 6.34 12.12
N ARG A 27 12.33 6.93 12.04
CA ARG A 27 13.59 6.16 12.06
C ARG A 27 13.75 5.38 13.36
N ARG A 28 13.47 5.95 14.52
CA ARG A 28 13.52 5.24 15.80
C ARG A 28 12.50 4.12 15.86
N LEU A 29 11.27 4.38 15.45
CA LEU A 29 10.20 3.38 15.46
C LEU A 29 10.55 2.17 14.60
N LEU A 30 11.03 2.40 13.36
CA LEU A 30 11.51 1.33 12.48
C LEU A 30 12.73 0.61 13.05
N PHE A 31 13.66 1.33 13.69
CA PHE A 31 14.82 0.73 14.33
C PHE A 31 14.42 -0.20 15.48
N VAL A 32 13.53 0.24 16.37
CA VAL A 32 13.01 -0.57 17.49
C VAL A 32 12.29 -1.80 16.96
N TYR A 33 11.42 -1.63 15.95
CA TYR A 33 10.72 -2.77 15.33
C TYR A 33 11.69 -3.81 14.78
N ALA A 34 12.71 -3.37 14.03
CA ALA A 34 13.70 -4.26 13.43
C ALA A 34 14.54 -5.00 14.49
N LYS A 35 14.83 -4.36 15.62
CA LYS A 35 15.55 -4.99 16.75
C LYS A 35 14.71 -6.02 17.47
N LEU A 36 13.40 -5.78 17.61
CA LEU A 36 12.48 -6.72 18.25
C LEU A 36 12.08 -7.88 17.34
N ASN A 37 12.24 -7.74 16.01
CA ASN A 37 11.89 -8.76 15.02
C ASN A 37 13.10 -9.17 14.17
N PRO A 38 14.16 -9.77 14.75
CA PRO A 38 15.42 -10.05 14.04
C PRO A 38 15.28 -11.03 12.86
N GLY A 39 14.24 -11.87 12.85
CA GLY A 39 13.95 -12.76 11.73
C GLY A 39 13.48 -12.05 10.45
N GLN A 40 12.93 -10.83 10.59
CA GLN A 40 12.50 -9.98 9.47
C GLN A 40 13.46 -8.80 9.26
N GLY A 41 13.86 -8.14 10.35
CA GLY A 41 14.62 -6.90 10.33
C GLY A 41 13.82 -5.73 9.73
N TYR A 42 14.55 -4.74 9.21
CA TYR A 42 13.99 -3.66 8.40
C TYR A 42 14.11 -4.02 6.92
N VAL A 43 13.04 -3.81 6.17
CA VAL A 43 13.01 -3.93 4.71
C VAL A 43 12.53 -2.61 4.11
N GLN A 44 13.20 -2.17 3.04
CA GLN A 44 12.82 -0.97 2.31
C GLN A 44 11.35 -1.06 1.87
N GLY A 45 10.56 -0.02 2.15
CA GLY A 45 9.12 -0.01 1.94
C GLY A 45 8.33 0.02 3.26
N MET A 46 8.87 -0.52 4.35
CA MET A 46 8.22 -0.44 5.68
C MET A 46 8.01 1.01 6.14
N ASN A 47 8.93 1.91 5.77
CA ASN A 47 8.80 3.35 6.03
C ASN A 47 7.57 3.97 5.35
N GLU A 48 7.17 3.46 4.18
CA GLU A 48 5.99 3.95 3.44
C GLU A 48 4.69 3.55 4.12
N ILE A 49 4.69 2.45 4.87
CA ILE A 49 3.55 2.01 5.69
C ILE A 49 3.51 2.78 7.02
N MET A 50 4.67 2.99 7.64
CA MET A 50 4.73 3.71 8.92
C MET A 50 4.30 5.17 8.78
N GLY A 51 4.60 5.83 7.66
CA GLY A 51 4.28 7.23 7.41
C GLY A 51 2.79 7.58 7.62
N PRO A 52 1.85 6.93 6.91
CA PRO A 52 0.41 7.18 7.08
C PRO A 52 -0.10 6.90 8.50
N ILE A 53 0.35 5.82 9.14
CA ILE A 53 -0.05 5.49 10.53
C ILE A 53 0.37 6.61 11.48
N TYR A 54 1.66 6.98 11.40
CA TYR A 54 2.22 8.04 12.22
C TYR A 54 1.53 9.38 11.95
N TYR A 55 1.26 9.71 10.69
CA TYR A 55 0.56 10.93 10.32
C TYR A 55 -0.82 11.03 11.00
N VAL A 56 -1.63 9.98 10.93
CA VAL A 56 -2.97 9.97 11.53
C VAL A 56 -2.88 10.15 13.05
N LEU A 57 -2.01 9.39 13.71
CA LEU A 57 -1.89 9.43 15.18
C LEU A 57 -1.24 10.72 15.69
N PHE A 58 -0.33 11.32 14.92
CA PHE A 58 0.26 12.61 15.26
C PHE A 58 -0.77 13.75 15.23
N HIS A 59 -1.76 13.67 14.33
CA HIS A 59 -2.84 14.65 14.24
C HIS A 59 -4.02 14.34 15.18
N ASP A 60 -3.98 13.22 15.92
CA ASP A 60 -4.93 12.97 17.01
C ASP A 60 -4.58 13.81 18.25
N THR A 61 -5.24 14.96 18.35
CA THR A 61 -5.05 15.91 19.47
C THR A 61 -5.44 15.35 20.83
N ALA A 62 -6.23 14.27 20.90
CA ALA A 62 -6.64 13.69 22.17
C ALA A 62 -5.55 12.84 22.84
N ASN A 63 -4.67 12.21 22.05
CA ASN A 63 -3.71 11.19 22.52
C ASN A 63 -2.25 11.52 22.15
N GLN A 64 -1.94 12.79 21.91
CA GLN A 64 -0.62 13.20 21.39
C GLN A 64 0.57 12.69 22.21
N ALA A 65 0.42 12.58 23.54
CA ALA A 65 1.46 12.06 24.44
C ALA A 65 1.85 10.59 24.18
N HIS A 66 0.98 9.82 23.54
CA HIS A 66 1.17 8.40 23.24
C HIS A 66 1.43 8.12 21.76
N CYS A 67 1.46 9.16 20.90
CA CYS A 67 1.58 9.04 19.45
C CYS A 67 2.67 8.05 18.98
N GLU A 68 3.89 8.11 19.52
CA GLU A 68 4.96 7.17 19.13
C GLU A 68 4.64 5.72 19.50
N ALA A 69 4.14 5.50 20.72
CA ALA A 69 3.81 4.16 21.21
C ALA A 69 2.63 3.57 20.43
N ASP A 70 1.59 4.36 20.18
CA ASP A 70 0.44 3.95 19.39
C ASP A 70 0.84 3.66 17.95
N THR A 71 1.70 4.50 17.36
CA THR A 71 2.25 4.26 16.02
C THR A 71 3.02 2.95 15.97
N PHE A 72 3.86 2.69 16.97
CA PHE A 72 4.64 1.46 17.06
C PHE A 72 3.74 0.22 17.08
N TRP A 73 2.70 0.23 17.93
CA TRP A 73 1.81 -0.93 18.08
C TRP A 73 0.88 -1.12 16.90
N CYS A 74 0.29 -0.05 16.36
CA CYS A 74 -0.50 -0.11 15.13
C CYS A 74 0.33 -0.65 13.96
N PHE A 75 1.57 -0.15 13.79
CA PHE A 75 2.49 -0.66 12.78
C PHE A 75 2.85 -2.13 13.01
N THR A 76 3.16 -2.52 14.26
CA THR A 76 3.52 -3.90 14.60
C THR A 76 2.38 -4.87 14.33
N ASN A 77 1.14 -4.50 14.69
CA ASN A 77 -0.05 -5.29 14.42
C ASN A 77 -0.26 -5.48 12.92
N LEU A 78 -0.20 -4.40 12.14
CA LEU A 78 -0.33 -4.49 10.69
C LEU A 78 0.78 -5.36 10.07
N MET A 79 2.02 -5.16 10.49
CA MET A 79 3.15 -5.95 10.02
C MET A 79 3.00 -7.44 10.35
N SER A 80 2.36 -7.81 11.47
CA SER A 80 2.13 -9.22 11.79
C SER A 80 1.29 -9.96 10.74
N GLU A 81 0.44 -9.23 10.01
CA GLU A 81 -0.42 -9.76 8.95
C GLU A 81 0.24 -9.74 7.56
N ILE A 82 1.12 -8.76 7.31
CA ILE A 82 1.74 -8.54 5.99
C ILE A 82 3.22 -8.90 5.91
N ARG A 83 3.84 -9.37 7.01
CA ARG A 83 5.28 -9.70 7.07
C ARG A 83 5.71 -10.62 5.94
N ASP A 84 4.90 -11.60 5.56
CA ASP A 84 5.24 -12.57 4.52
C ASP A 84 5.48 -11.89 3.15
N ASN A 85 4.91 -10.69 2.93
CA ASN A 85 5.17 -9.89 1.73
C ASN A 85 6.60 -9.33 1.67
N PHE A 86 7.31 -9.26 2.80
CA PHE A 86 8.65 -8.66 2.94
C PHE A 86 9.76 -9.71 3.09
N ILE A 87 9.40 -10.98 3.14
CA ILE A 87 10.33 -12.08 3.38
C ILE A 87 10.67 -12.73 2.04
N LYS A 88 11.82 -12.38 1.48
CA LYS A 88 12.28 -12.88 0.16
C LYS A 88 12.30 -14.40 0.02
N HIS A 89 12.55 -15.14 1.11
CA HIS A 89 12.55 -16.61 1.07
C HIS A 89 11.13 -17.22 1.07
N LEU A 90 10.09 -16.41 1.28
CA LEU A 90 8.70 -16.80 1.15
C LEU A 90 8.10 -16.40 -0.20
N ASP A 91 8.87 -15.76 -1.10
CA ASP A 91 8.35 -15.30 -2.40
C ASP A 91 7.68 -16.45 -3.17
N ASP A 92 8.25 -17.66 -3.14
CA ASP A 92 7.73 -18.88 -3.79
C ASP A 92 6.74 -19.69 -2.95
N SER A 93 6.35 -19.21 -1.75
CA SER A 93 5.42 -19.90 -0.86
C SER A 93 3.96 -19.55 -1.14
N ALA A 94 3.03 -20.42 -0.73
CA ALA A 94 1.59 -20.18 -0.88
C ALA A 94 1.06 -18.95 -0.10
N CYS A 95 1.83 -18.40 0.84
CA CYS A 95 1.51 -17.15 1.53
C CYS A 95 2.33 -15.95 1.03
N GLY A 96 3.26 -16.19 0.11
CA GLY A 96 4.18 -15.22 -0.46
C GLY A 96 3.52 -14.19 -1.38
N ILE A 97 4.28 -13.14 -1.68
CA ILE A 97 3.86 -12.09 -2.58
C ILE A 97 3.53 -12.61 -3.99
N ILE A 98 4.27 -13.60 -4.51
CA ILE A 98 4.02 -14.17 -5.85
C ILE A 98 2.63 -14.81 -5.90
N PHE A 99 2.27 -15.62 -4.90
CA PHE A 99 0.94 -16.22 -4.83
C PHE A 99 -0.17 -15.17 -4.78
N LYS A 100 0.02 -14.06 -4.05
CA LYS A 100 -0.93 -12.94 -4.03
C LYS A 100 -1.07 -12.28 -5.41
N LEU A 101 0.03 -12.13 -6.14
CA LEU A 101 0.02 -11.58 -7.51
C LEU A 101 -0.66 -12.53 -8.51
N GLU A 102 -0.46 -13.84 -8.39
CA GLU A 102 -1.16 -14.84 -9.20
C GLU A 102 -2.67 -14.83 -8.92
N ARG A 103 -3.06 -14.80 -7.64
CA ARG A 103 -4.46 -14.67 -7.24
C ARG A 103 -5.09 -13.38 -7.79
N PHE A 104 -4.33 -12.28 -7.77
CA PHE A 104 -4.73 -11.03 -8.39
C PHE A 104 -4.98 -11.17 -9.89
N LEU A 105 -4.05 -11.78 -10.64
CA LEU A 105 -4.25 -12.01 -12.08
C LEU A 105 -5.46 -12.92 -12.37
N ASN A 106 -5.66 -13.97 -11.58
CA ASN A 106 -6.81 -14.87 -11.73
C ASN A 106 -8.14 -14.14 -11.45
N THR A 107 -8.14 -13.25 -10.47
CA THR A 107 -9.30 -12.38 -10.18
C THR A 107 -9.54 -11.43 -11.34
N LEU A 108 -8.50 -10.75 -11.84
CA LEU A 108 -8.60 -9.85 -12.99
C LEU A 108 -9.12 -10.59 -14.22
N LYS A 109 -8.65 -11.82 -14.49
CA LYS A 109 -9.12 -12.65 -15.60
C LYS A 109 -10.61 -12.93 -15.53
N SER A 110 -11.15 -13.11 -14.33
CA SER A 110 -12.58 -13.38 -14.11
C SER A 110 -13.42 -12.10 -14.22
N VAL A 111 -12.87 -10.97 -13.79
CA VAL A 111 -13.55 -9.66 -13.76
C VAL A 111 -13.52 -8.96 -15.12
N ASP A 112 -12.37 -8.96 -15.79
CA ASP A 112 -12.13 -8.31 -17.07
C ASP A 112 -11.16 -9.15 -17.92
N PRO A 113 -11.68 -10.18 -18.63
CA PRO A 113 -10.86 -11.08 -19.44
C PRO A 113 -10.08 -10.36 -20.54
N GLU A 114 -10.64 -9.31 -21.13
CA GLU A 114 -10.00 -8.56 -22.23
C GLU A 114 -8.81 -7.75 -21.72
N VAL A 115 -8.94 -7.06 -20.58
CA VAL A 115 -7.82 -6.34 -19.96
C VAL A 115 -6.73 -7.32 -19.54
N TRP A 116 -7.11 -8.45 -18.91
CA TRP A 116 -6.16 -9.50 -18.56
C TRP A 116 -5.42 -10.03 -19.79
N GLN A 117 -6.14 -10.36 -20.86
CA GLN A 117 -5.57 -10.89 -22.10
C GLN A 117 -4.61 -9.90 -22.75
N LYS A 118 -4.99 -8.63 -22.84
CA LYS A 118 -4.14 -7.57 -23.40
C LYS A 118 -2.80 -7.44 -22.66
N LEU A 119 -2.83 -7.43 -21.32
CA LEU A 119 -1.60 -7.39 -20.51
C LEU A 119 -0.77 -8.66 -20.68
N HIS A 120 -1.42 -9.82 -20.79
CA HIS A 120 -0.75 -11.11 -20.99
C HIS A 120 -0.05 -11.22 -22.36
N GLU A 121 -0.73 -10.83 -23.44
CA GLU A 121 -0.19 -10.81 -24.81
C GLU A 121 0.99 -9.86 -24.97
N GLN A 122 1.02 -8.78 -24.18
CA GLN A 122 2.14 -7.83 -24.14
C GLN A 122 3.25 -8.26 -23.16
N GLU A 123 3.14 -9.44 -22.54
CA GLU A 123 4.09 -9.96 -21.55
C GLU A 123 4.31 -9.01 -20.33
N ILE A 124 3.30 -8.19 -19.99
CA ILE A 124 3.35 -7.27 -18.86
C ILE A 124 3.06 -8.06 -17.57
N LYS A 125 4.12 -8.54 -16.93
CA LYS A 125 4.02 -9.36 -15.72
C LYS A 125 3.68 -8.51 -14.48
N PRO A 126 2.78 -8.97 -13.59
CA PRO A 126 2.34 -8.24 -12.39
C PRO A 126 3.48 -7.92 -11.42
N GLN A 127 4.53 -8.75 -11.40
CA GLN A 127 5.73 -8.52 -10.61
C GLN A 127 6.41 -7.16 -10.89
N PHE A 128 6.22 -6.59 -12.09
CA PHE A 128 6.84 -5.32 -12.47
C PHE A 128 6.02 -4.07 -12.10
N PHE A 129 4.80 -4.23 -11.61
CA PHE A 129 3.96 -3.10 -11.21
C PHE A 129 3.19 -3.37 -9.91
N ALA A 130 2.49 -4.50 -9.81
CA ALA A 130 1.65 -4.85 -8.68
C ALA A 130 2.43 -5.34 -7.46
N PHE A 131 3.69 -5.78 -7.59
CA PHE A 131 4.52 -6.14 -6.43
C PHE A 131 4.50 -5.03 -5.37
N ARG A 132 4.69 -3.77 -5.81
CA ARG A 132 4.66 -2.61 -4.92
C ARG A 132 3.25 -2.32 -4.39
N TRP A 133 2.22 -2.49 -5.21
CA TRP A 133 0.83 -2.27 -4.80
C TRP A 133 0.45 -3.10 -3.57
N PHE A 134 0.86 -4.38 -3.56
CA PHE A 134 0.54 -5.31 -2.48
C PHE A 134 1.50 -5.23 -1.30
N THR A 135 2.81 -5.04 -1.53
CA THR A 135 3.80 -5.00 -0.44
C THR A 135 3.64 -3.79 0.46
N ILE A 136 3.33 -2.61 -0.10
CA ILE A 136 3.18 -1.36 0.66
C ILE A 136 1.76 -0.80 0.62
N LEU A 137 0.76 -1.66 0.36
CA LEU A 137 -0.67 -1.30 0.46
C LEU A 137 -1.02 0.00 -0.27
N LEU A 138 -0.54 0.13 -1.52
CA LEU A 138 -0.80 1.24 -2.44
C LEU A 138 -0.29 2.63 -2.02
N THR A 139 0.52 2.76 -0.96
CA THR A 139 0.98 4.06 -0.42
C THR A 139 1.82 4.91 -1.38
N GLN A 140 2.32 4.33 -2.47
CA GLN A 140 3.05 5.05 -3.52
C GLN A 140 2.25 5.25 -4.82
N GLU A 141 1.03 4.70 -4.92
CA GLU A 141 0.13 4.97 -6.06
C GLU A 141 -0.75 6.18 -5.86
N PHE A 142 -0.99 6.53 -4.60
CA PHE A 142 -1.94 7.57 -4.23
C PHE A 142 -1.28 8.58 -3.30
N ILE A 143 -1.76 9.83 -3.35
CA ILE A 143 -1.41 10.83 -2.36
C ILE A 143 -1.94 10.39 -0.98
N LEU A 144 -1.40 10.98 0.09
CA LEU A 144 -1.73 10.58 1.45
C LEU A 144 -3.24 10.59 1.76
N PRO A 145 -4.03 11.63 1.42
CA PRO A 145 -5.47 11.62 1.69
C PRO A 145 -6.21 10.45 1.04
N ASP A 146 -5.88 10.14 -0.22
CA ASP A 146 -6.47 9.01 -0.96
C ASP A 146 -6.01 7.66 -0.39
N THR A 147 -4.74 7.57 0.00
CA THR A 147 -4.19 6.39 0.69
C THR A 147 -4.96 6.12 1.98
N LEU A 148 -5.19 7.15 2.81
CA LEU A 148 -5.97 7.02 4.04
C LEU A 148 -7.41 6.59 3.76
N ARG A 149 -8.05 7.16 2.73
CA ARG A 149 -9.41 6.77 2.32
C ARG A 149 -9.50 5.32 1.86
N ILE A 150 -8.49 4.82 1.14
CA ILE A 150 -8.36 3.40 0.80
C ILE A 150 -8.20 2.57 2.06
N TRP A 151 -7.32 2.98 2.98
CA TRP A 151 -7.02 2.26 4.21
C TRP A 151 -8.21 2.19 5.16
N ASP A 152 -9.05 3.23 5.25
CA ASP A 152 -10.32 3.18 6.00
C ASP A 152 -11.22 2.05 5.49
N SER A 153 -11.25 1.85 4.17
CA SER A 153 -12.07 0.80 3.54
C SER A 153 -11.42 -0.58 3.69
N LEU A 154 -10.09 -0.66 3.59
CA LEU A 154 -9.36 -1.91 3.82
C LEU A 154 -9.52 -2.37 5.27
N PHE A 155 -9.26 -1.51 6.24
CA PHE A 155 -9.24 -1.89 7.65
C PHE A 155 -10.64 -2.11 8.25
N SER A 156 -11.70 -1.61 7.60
CA SER A 156 -13.08 -1.94 7.95
C SER A 156 -13.55 -3.30 7.40
N ASP A 157 -12.83 -3.89 6.43
CA ASP A 157 -13.13 -5.21 5.87
C ASP A 157 -12.39 -6.33 6.62
N GLU A 158 -13.12 -7.37 7.05
CA GLU A 158 -12.52 -8.55 7.68
C GLU A 158 -11.61 -9.34 6.73
N LYS A 159 -11.89 -9.29 5.43
CA LYS A 159 -11.11 -9.88 4.33
C LYS A 159 -10.31 -8.83 3.57
N ARG A 160 -9.76 -7.84 4.27
CA ARG A 160 -9.00 -6.70 3.72
C ARG A 160 -7.99 -7.03 2.61
N PHE A 161 -7.28 -8.14 2.67
CA PHE A 161 -6.30 -8.50 1.63
C PHE A 161 -6.95 -9.06 0.36
N ASP A 162 -8.13 -9.66 0.47
CA ASP A 162 -8.98 -9.97 -0.68
C ASP A 162 -9.59 -8.69 -1.25
N PHE A 163 -10.00 -7.77 -0.37
CA PHE A 163 -10.52 -6.48 -0.80
C PHE A 163 -9.45 -5.64 -1.51
N LEU A 164 -8.20 -5.66 -1.05
CA LEU A 164 -7.06 -5.08 -1.77
C LEU A 164 -6.90 -5.66 -3.18
N THR A 165 -7.08 -6.97 -3.35
CA THR A 165 -7.07 -7.59 -4.69
C THR A 165 -8.13 -6.96 -5.59
N PHE A 166 -9.32 -6.67 -5.07
CA PHE A 166 -10.39 -6.01 -5.81
C PHE A 166 -10.13 -4.55 -6.11
N ILE A 167 -9.53 -3.81 -5.20
CA ILE A 167 -9.07 -2.44 -5.45
C ILE A 167 -8.08 -2.42 -6.62
N CYS A 168 -7.09 -3.32 -6.62
CA CYS A 168 -6.13 -3.45 -7.72
C CYS A 168 -6.81 -3.83 -9.05
N CYS A 169 -7.84 -4.69 -9.03
CA CYS A 169 -8.62 -5.02 -10.23
C CYS A 169 -9.42 -3.81 -10.72
N ALA A 170 -10.11 -3.10 -9.81
CA ALA A 170 -10.86 -1.89 -10.10
C ALA A 170 -9.99 -0.81 -10.75
N MET A 171 -8.77 -0.60 -10.24
CA MET A 171 -7.80 0.32 -10.83
C MET A 171 -7.57 0.02 -12.31
N LEU A 172 -7.32 -1.24 -12.68
CA LEU A 172 -7.09 -1.64 -14.06
C LEU A 172 -8.37 -1.57 -14.92
N THR A 173 -9.50 -2.05 -14.40
CA THR A 173 -10.79 -1.99 -15.11
C THR A 173 -11.21 -0.55 -15.41
N LEU A 174 -10.93 0.40 -14.52
CA LEU A 174 -11.20 1.83 -14.75
C LEU A 174 -10.29 2.44 -15.82
N LYS A 175 -9.16 1.80 -16.14
CA LYS A 175 -8.25 2.17 -17.24
C LYS A 175 -8.37 1.24 -18.44
N ARG A 176 -9.48 0.48 -18.53
CA ARG A 176 -9.72 -0.48 -19.60
C ARG A 176 -9.52 0.11 -20.99
N LYS A 177 -10.10 1.28 -21.27
CA LYS A 177 -10.04 1.90 -22.60
C LYS A 177 -8.60 2.20 -22.99
N GLU A 178 -7.84 2.79 -22.07
CA GLU A 178 -6.43 3.10 -22.25
C GLU A 178 -5.59 1.83 -22.44
N ILE A 179 -5.84 0.79 -21.63
CA ILE A 179 -5.10 -0.47 -21.72
C ILE A 179 -5.34 -1.19 -23.05
N LEU A 180 -6.60 -1.30 -23.48
CA LEU A 180 -6.94 -2.04 -24.71
C LEU A 180 -6.41 -1.35 -25.97
N LEU A 181 -6.44 -0.01 -26.00
CA LEU A 181 -5.93 0.79 -27.11
C LEU A 181 -4.40 0.95 -27.07
N GLY A 182 -3.79 0.82 -25.89
CA GLY A 182 -2.37 1.05 -25.66
C GLY A 182 -1.46 -0.04 -26.25
N ASP A 183 -0.26 0.38 -26.65
CA ASP A 183 0.87 -0.51 -26.92
C ASP A 183 1.60 -0.92 -25.63
N PHE A 184 2.63 -1.76 -25.76
CA PHE A 184 3.41 -2.24 -24.62
C PHE A 184 4.00 -1.09 -23.78
N SER A 185 4.59 -0.09 -24.43
CA SER A 185 5.27 1.02 -23.75
C SER A 185 4.28 1.89 -22.98
N GLN A 186 3.14 2.20 -23.60
CA GLN A 186 2.06 2.96 -23.00
C GLN A 186 1.46 2.22 -21.80
N ASN A 187 1.20 0.92 -21.93
CA ASN A 187 0.59 0.12 -20.88
C ASN A 187 1.54 -0.11 -19.70
N VAL A 188 2.82 -0.40 -19.94
CA VAL A 188 3.83 -0.50 -18.87
C VAL A 188 3.91 0.81 -18.10
N LYS A 189 3.98 1.95 -18.80
CA LYS A 189 4.02 3.26 -18.17
C LYS A 189 2.77 3.53 -17.32
N LEU A 190 1.60 3.18 -17.84
CA LEU A 190 0.31 3.36 -17.17
C LEU A 190 0.20 2.52 -15.90
N VAL A 191 0.58 1.24 -15.92
CA VAL A 191 0.47 0.37 -14.74
C VAL A 191 1.56 0.65 -13.70
N GLN A 192 2.73 1.16 -14.11
CA GLN A 192 3.80 1.53 -13.16
C GLN A 192 3.59 2.91 -12.54
N ASN A 193 2.86 3.79 -13.22
CA ASN A 193 2.55 5.14 -12.78
C ASN A 193 1.05 5.37 -12.95
N TYR A 194 0.26 4.80 -12.04
CA TYR A 194 -1.18 4.87 -12.15
C TYR A 194 -1.63 6.34 -12.14
N PRO A 195 -2.36 6.80 -13.17
CA PRO A 195 -2.79 8.18 -13.20
C PRO A 195 -3.82 8.41 -12.10
N GLY A 196 -3.61 9.45 -11.30
CA GLY A 196 -4.54 9.85 -10.23
C GLY A 196 -5.98 9.78 -10.71
N SER A 197 -6.78 8.97 -10.04
CA SER A 197 -8.18 8.72 -10.36
C SER A 197 -8.99 8.91 -9.09
N ASP A 198 -10.29 9.19 -9.24
CA ASP A 198 -11.18 9.34 -8.09
C ASP A 198 -11.15 8.06 -7.23
N VAL A 199 -10.62 8.19 -6.01
CA VAL A 199 -10.48 7.09 -5.06
C VAL A 199 -11.84 6.49 -4.69
N GLN A 200 -12.89 7.32 -4.62
CA GLN A 200 -14.24 6.86 -4.31
C GLN A 200 -14.80 6.02 -5.46
N LEU A 201 -14.49 6.37 -6.71
CA LEU A 201 -14.84 5.56 -7.87
C LEU A 201 -14.12 4.21 -7.85
N ILE A 202 -12.83 4.19 -7.52
CA ILE A 202 -12.04 2.95 -7.37
C ILE A 202 -12.66 2.05 -6.29
N ILE A 203 -12.93 2.59 -5.10
CA ILE A 203 -13.51 1.83 -3.98
C ILE A 203 -14.91 1.32 -4.36
N SER A 204 -15.75 2.15 -4.98
CA SER A 204 -17.10 1.73 -5.40
C SER A 204 -17.04 0.60 -6.43
N LYS A 205 -16.12 0.67 -7.39
CA LYS A 205 -15.91 -0.40 -8.37
C LYS A 205 -15.33 -1.67 -7.72
N ALA A 206 -14.46 -1.53 -6.72
CA ALA A 206 -13.95 -2.68 -5.96
C ALA A 206 -15.05 -3.40 -5.18
N VAL A 207 -15.98 -2.66 -4.58
CA VAL A 207 -17.17 -3.23 -3.91
C VAL A 207 -18.09 -3.95 -4.90
N GLU A 208 -18.33 -3.36 -6.08
CA GLU A 208 -19.08 -4.03 -7.15
C GLU A 208 -18.43 -5.36 -7.53
N ILE A 209 -17.12 -5.35 -7.79
CA ILE A 209 -16.34 -6.56 -8.12
C ILE A 209 -16.42 -7.59 -6.97
N ALA A 210 -16.39 -7.13 -5.71
CA ALA A 210 -16.47 -8.00 -4.55
C ALA A 210 -17.81 -8.75 -4.45
N GLY A 211 -18.91 -8.08 -4.82
CA GLY A 211 -20.26 -8.63 -4.83
C GLY A 211 -20.55 -9.59 -6.00
N LEU A 212 -19.67 -9.69 -6.99
CA LEU A 212 -19.79 -10.64 -8.11
C LEU A 212 -19.26 -12.05 -7.77
N ARG A 213 -18.88 -12.30 -6.52
CA ARG A 213 -18.42 -13.60 -6.00
C ARG A 213 -19.55 -14.55 -5.63
#